data_AF-A0A2M6WJZ5-F1
#
_entry.id   AF-A0A2M6WJZ5-F1
#
_cell.length_a   1.000
_cell.length_b   1.000
_cell.length_c   1.000
_cell.angle_alpha   90.00
_cell.angle_beta   90.00
_cell.angle_gamma   90.00
#
_symmetry.space_group_name_H-M   'P 1'
#
loop_
_entity.id
_entity.type
_entity.pdbx_description
1 polymer ?
#
loop_
_entity_poly.entity_id
_entity_poly.type
_entity_poly.pdbx_seq_one_letter_code
_entity_poly.pdbx_strand_id
1 'polypeptide(L)' 'MKALQRAGFYKSHQTGSHIQLRHPQKTALRITIPFRRSDLAPKTLKTIIKQADLSLEEFIKLLK' A
#
# COMPACT_ATOMS: atom_id res chain seq x y z
N MET A 1 1.78 6.01 -3.03
CA MET A 1 2.21 4.78 -3.76
C MET A 1 3.71 4.52 -3.70
N LYS A 2 4.57 5.54 -3.79
CA LYS A 2 6.04 5.37 -3.78
C LYS A 2 6.57 4.56 -2.57
N ALA A 3 6.09 4.83 -1.36
CA ALA A 3 6.52 4.11 -0.16
C ALA A 3 6.28 2.58 -0.22
N LEU A 4 5.11 2.15 -0.70
CA LEU A 4 4.79 0.72 -0.81
C LEU A 4 5.61 0.03 -1.90
N GLN A 5 5.89 0.73 -3.00
CA GLN A 5 6.79 0.21 -4.03
C GLN A 5 8.22 0.03 -3.51
N ARG A 6 8.71 0.98 -2.70
CA ARG A 6 10.01 0.88 -2.01
C ARG A 6 10.02 -0.26 -0.97
N ALA A 7 8.88 -0.56 -0.34
CA ALA A 7 8.71 -1.75 0.49
C ALA A 7 8.65 -3.06 -0.30
N GLY A 8 8.83 -3.05 -1.62
CA GLY A 8 8.84 -4.26 -2.45
C GLY A 8 7.46 -4.68 -2.97
N PHE A 9 6.41 -3.88 -2.74
CA PHE A 9 5.11 -4.15 -3.33
C PHE A 9 5.06 -3.74 -4.80
N TYR A 10 4.54 -4.62 -5.66
CA TYR A 10 4.29 -4.31 -7.06
C TYR A 10 2.80 -4.25 -7.35
N LYS A 11 2.45 -3.48 -8.39
CA LYS A 11 1.08 -3.42 -8.89
C LYS A 11 0.77 -4.71 -9.65
N SER A 12 -0.19 -5.46 -9.14
CA SER A 12 -0.62 -6.73 -9.75
C SER A 12 -1.83 -6.53 -10.66
N HIS A 13 -2.81 -5.73 -10.24
CA HIS A 13 -4.02 -5.49 -11.03
C HIS A 13 -4.58 -4.10 -10.74
N GLN A 14 -5.37 -3.56 -11.66
CA GLN A 14 -6.15 -2.36 -11.43
C GLN A 14 -7.53 -2.54 -12.06
N THR A 15 -8.56 -2.30 -11.25
CA THR A 15 -9.95 -2.29 -11.71
C THR A 15 -10.52 -0.90 -11.42
N GLY A 16 -10.73 -0.12 -12.47
CA GLY A 16 -11.20 1.27 -12.37
C GLY A 16 -10.28 2.13 -11.50
N SER A 17 -10.82 2.70 -10.43
CA SER A 17 -10.10 3.54 -9.47
C SER A 17 -9.36 2.76 -8.37
N HIS A 18 -9.44 1.43 -8.34
CA HIS A 18 -8.78 0.61 -7.32
C HIS A 18 -7.56 -0.09 -7.88
N ILE A 19 -6.40 0.15 -7.26
CA ILE A 19 -5.13 -0.47 -7.59
C ILE A 19 -4.83 -1.53 -6.55
N GLN A 20 -4.46 -2.71 -7.01
CA GLN A 20 -4.14 -3.83 -6.17
C GLN A 20 -2.63 -4.10 -6.19
N LEU A 21 -2.04 -4.11 -5.00
CA LEU A 21 -0.62 -4.36 -4.78
C LEU A 21 -0.41 -5.74 -4.16
N ARG A 22 0.67 -6.40 -4.58
CA ARG A 22 1.12 -7.69 -4.04
C ARG A 22 2.61 -7.62 -3.71
N HIS A 23 3.06 -8.46 -2.80
CA HIS A 23 4.48 -8.60 -2.47
C HIS A 23 5.02 -9.92 -3.03
N PRO A 24 6.21 -9.94 -3.66
CA PRO A 24 6.75 -11.15 -4.28
C PRO A 24 7.16 -12.20 -3.24
N GLN A 25 7.75 -11.78 -2.12
CA GLN A 25 8.16 -12.71 -1.03
C GLN A 25 7.04 -12.99 -0.03
N LYS A 26 6.10 -12.05 0.12
CA LYS A 26 5.00 -12.13 1.10
C LYS A 26 3.69 -12.29 0.34
N THR A 27 3.50 -13.44 -0.28
CA THR A 27 2.37 -13.73 -1.20
C THR A 27 0.99 -13.63 -0.54
N ALA A 28 0.94 -13.75 0.79
CA ALA A 28 -0.26 -13.54 1.61
C ALA A 28 -0.69 -12.06 1.70
N LEU A 29 0.24 -11.12 1.49
CA LEU A 29 -0.07 -9.69 1.57
C LEU A 29 -0.67 -9.18 0.26
N ARG A 30 -1.91 -8.71 0.35
CA ARG A 30 -2.66 -8.11 -0.74
C ARG A 30 -3.27 -6.80 -0.26
N ILE A 31 -2.89 -5.70 -0.89
CA ILE A 31 -3.34 -4.36 -0.51
C ILE A 31 -4.17 -3.79 -1.66
N THR A 32 -5.30 -3.16 -1.34
CA THR A 32 -6.12 -2.47 -2.33
C THR A 32 -6.14 -0.98 -2.01
N ILE A 33 -5.68 -0.15 -2.95
CA ILE A 33 -5.56 1.30 -2.79
C ILE A 33 -6.52 1.99 -3.77
N PRO A 34 -7.44 2.85 -3.29
CA PRO A 34 -8.19 3.73 -4.16
C PRO A 34 -7.25 4.84 -4.68
N PHE A 35 -7.06 4.91 -5.99
CA PHE A 35 -6.17 5.85 -6.68
C PHE A 35 -6.83 7.18 -7.05
N ARG A 36 -8.17 7.21 -7.17
CA ARG A 36 -8.91 8.41 -7.61
C ARG A 36 -9.24 9.39 -6.47
N ARG A 37 -8.85 9.08 -5.23
CA ARG A 37 -8.96 10.00 -4.08
C ARG A 37 -7.59 10.62 -3.84
N SER A 38 -7.50 11.94 -4.03
CA SER A 38 -6.29 12.74 -3.76
C SER A 38 -5.83 12.61 -2.31
N ASP A 39 -6.78 12.41 -1.39
CA ASP A 39 -6.54 12.17 0.03
C ASP A 39 -7.11 10.83 0.48
N LEU A 40 -6.24 10.00 1.08
CA LEU A 40 -6.66 8.83 1.83
C LEU A 40 -6.99 9.27 3.24
N ALA A 41 -8.21 8.95 3.70
CA ALA A 41 -8.57 9.17 5.09
C ALA A 41 -7.52 8.51 6.01
N PRO A 42 -7.14 9.13 7.14
CA PRO A 42 -6.08 8.61 8.02
C PRO A 42 -6.38 7.20 8.53
N LYS A 43 -7.68 6.87 8.71
CA LYS A 43 -8.13 5.50 9.02
C LYS A 43 -7.78 4.52 7.90
N THR A 44 -8.01 4.89 6.64
CA THR A 44 -7.67 4.05 5.47
C THR A 44 -6.17 3.86 5.34
N LEU A 45 -5.38 4.91 5.56
CA LEU A 45 -3.93 4.82 5.56
C LEU A 45 -3.43 3.85 6.64
N LYS A 46 -3.95 3.95 7.87
CA LYS A 46 -3.59 3.06 8.98
C LYS A 46 -3.94 1.60 8.67
N THR A 47 -5.10 1.35 8.06
CA THR A 47 -5.49 0.01 7.61
C THR A 47 -4.53 -0.52 6.53
N ILE A 48 -4.15 0.32 5.56
CA ILE A 48 -3.20 -0.07 4.51
C ILE A 48 -1.83 -0.42 5.10
N ILE A 49 -1.32 0.37 6.05
CA ILE A 49 -0.04 0.09 6.73
C ILE A 49 -0.11 -1.24 7.48
N LYS A 50 -1.21 -1.49 8.20
CA LYS A 50 -1.44 -2.77 8.88
C LYS A 50 -1.54 -3.94 7.90
N GLN A 51 -2.23 -3.77 6.77
CA GLN A 51 -2.32 -4.77 5.70
C GLN A 51 -0.99 -5.01 4.98
N ALA A 52 -0.11 -4.01 4.97
CA ALA A 52 1.24 -4.13 4.44
C ALA A 52 2.20 -4.84 5.39
N ASP A 53 1.74 -5.20 6.59
CA ASP A 53 2.59 -5.76 7.65
C ASP A 53 3.79 -4.84 7.94
N LEU A 54 3.53 -3.53 7.96
CA LEU A 54 4.50 -2.48 8.25
C LEU A 54 4.13 -1.76 9.54
N SER A 55 5.14 -1.32 10.28
CA SER A 55 4.95 -0.32 11.33
C SER A 55 4.78 1.08 10.75
N LEU A 56 4.22 2.00 11.55
CA LEU A 56 4.11 3.41 11.16
C LEU A 56 5.49 4.01 10.87
N GLU A 57 6.49 3.65 11.67
CA GLU A 57 7.86 4.14 11.53
C GLU A 57 8.53 3.65 10.25
N GLU A 58 8.38 2.37 9.90
CA GLU A 58 8.87 1.82 8.63
C GLU A 58 8.19 2.51 7.44
N PHE A 59 6.88 2.73 7.52
CA PHE A 59 6.16 3.44 6.48
C PHE A 59 6.65 4.88 6.29
N ILE A 60 6.94 5.60 7.39
CA ILE A 60 7.51 6.95 7.34
C ILE A 60 8.93 6.93 6.76
N LYS A 61 9.76 5.93 7.11
CA LYS A 61 11.09 5.77 6.50
C LYS A 61 11.03 5.57 4.99
N LEU A 62 10.00 4.89 4.49
CA LEU A 62 9.79 4.66 3.05
C LEU A 62 9.22 5.89 2.31
N LEU A 63 8.66 6.87 3.03
CA LEU A 63 8.20 8.14 2.47
C LEU A 63 9.34 9.12 2.19
N LYS A 64 10.47 9.02 2.89
CA LYS A 64 11.74 9.70 2.57
C LYS A 64 12.37 9.05 1.35
#